data_AF-A0AAT9HQ01-F1
#
_entry.id   AF-A0AAT9HQ01-F1
#
_cell.length_a   1.000
_cell.length_b   1.000
_cell.length_c   1.000
_cell.angle_alpha   90.00
_cell.angle_beta   90.00
_cell.angle_gamma   90.00
#
_symmetry.space_group_name_H-M   'P 1'
#
loop_
_entity.id
_entity.type
_entity.pdbx_description
1 polymer ?
#
loop_
_entity_poly.entity_id
_entity_poly.type
_entity_poly.pdbx_seq_one_letter_code
_entity_poly.pdbx_strand_id
1 'polypeptide(L)'
;MGDGILFSIKDPERPRVIDRVQDNVNFAFWHSATFNQKANKVVFTDELGGGGAATCNAEIGPDRGADGIYDIVGKGDKRKLVFRSYFKIPRHQADTENCVAHNGSLIPVKGKDLMVQAWYQGGVSVWDFTNSSKPKEIAYFERGPLSTEDLVTGDPGRRTTTTVTSTRTTSPRASTS
;
A
#
# COMPACT_ATOMS: atom_id res chain seq x y z
N MET A 1 0.51 0.50 -18.37
CA MET A 1 -0.84 0.63 -18.98
C MET A 1 -1.66 -0.57 -18.57
N GLY A 2 -2.78 -0.35 -17.89
CA GLY A 2 -3.69 -1.37 -17.36
C GLY A 2 -5.01 -0.73 -16.96
N ASP A 3 -5.96 -1.54 -16.51
CA ASP A 3 -7.33 -1.12 -16.22
C ASP A 3 -7.75 -1.59 -14.81
N GLY A 4 -8.46 -0.73 -14.09
CA GLY A 4 -9.25 -1.15 -12.93
C GLY A 4 -10.62 -1.63 -13.43
N ILE A 5 -10.98 -2.90 -13.17
CA ILE A 5 -12.21 -3.47 -13.72
C ILE A 5 -13.10 -4.05 -12.63
N LEU A 6 -14.40 -3.72 -12.69
CA LEU A 6 -15.43 -4.34 -11.89
C LEU A 6 -16.17 -5.38 -12.75
N PHE A 7 -16.10 -6.65 -12.37
CA PHE A 7 -16.78 -7.74 -13.06
C PHE A 7 -17.96 -8.30 -12.26
N SER A 8 -18.99 -8.77 -12.97
CA SER A 8 -19.97 -9.70 -12.43
C SER A 8 -19.48 -11.13 -12.68
N ILE A 9 -19.45 -11.93 -11.62
CA ILE A 9 -19.19 -13.38 -11.67
C ILE A 9 -20.42 -14.18 -11.23
N LYS A 10 -21.63 -13.60 -11.39
CA LYS A 10 -22.89 -14.30 -11.07
C LYS A 10 -23.03 -15.60 -11.87
N ASP A 11 -22.57 -15.58 -13.11
CA ASP A 11 -22.29 -16.75 -13.93
C ASP A 11 -20.75 -16.84 -14.07
N PRO A 12 -20.07 -17.73 -13.31
CA PRO A 12 -18.61 -17.80 -13.29
C PRO A 12 -18.00 -18.22 -14.63
N GLU A 13 -18.72 -18.99 -15.44
CA GLU A 13 -18.25 -19.42 -16.78
C GLU A 13 -18.39 -18.31 -17.82
N ARG A 14 -19.23 -17.30 -17.52
CA ARG A 14 -19.51 -16.16 -18.42
C ARG A 14 -19.43 -14.84 -17.66
N PRO A 15 -18.24 -14.45 -17.16
CA PRO A 15 -18.08 -13.20 -16.44
C PRO A 15 -18.38 -12.01 -17.36
N ARG A 16 -18.93 -10.94 -16.79
CA ARG A 16 -19.26 -9.73 -17.54
C ARG A 16 -18.66 -8.50 -16.90
N VAL A 17 -18.08 -7.63 -17.71
CA VAL A 17 -17.64 -6.30 -17.28
C VAL A 17 -18.86 -5.47 -16.88
N ILE A 18 -18.86 -4.95 -15.66
CA ILE A 18 -19.84 -3.98 -15.18
C ILE A 18 -19.32 -2.57 -15.47
N ASP A 19 -18.08 -2.30 -15.07
CA ASP A 19 -17.46 -1.00 -15.27
C ASP A 19 -15.94 -1.12 -15.37
N ARG A 20 -15.31 -0.12 -15.97
CA ARG A 20 -13.87 -0.06 -16.21
C ARG A 20 -13.38 1.37 -16.03
N VAL A 21 -12.25 1.52 -15.34
CA VAL A 21 -11.54 2.79 -15.19
C VAL A 21 -10.13 2.68 -15.70
N GLN A 22 -9.63 3.79 -16.22
CA GLN A 22 -8.27 3.97 -16.67
C GLN A 22 -7.76 5.30 -16.14
N ASP A 23 -6.48 5.33 -15.79
CA ASP A 23 -5.79 6.52 -15.34
C ASP A 23 -4.40 6.52 -15.97
N ASN A 24 -4.35 6.93 -17.24
CA ASN A 24 -3.13 6.90 -18.03
C ASN A 24 -2.15 8.04 -17.67
N VAL A 25 -2.52 8.90 -16.71
CA VAL A 25 -1.70 10.02 -16.25
C VAL A 25 -0.95 9.62 -14.98
N ASN A 26 -1.64 9.04 -14.01
CA ASN A 26 -1.05 8.76 -12.70
C ASN A 26 -0.76 7.28 -12.45
N PHE A 27 -1.48 6.35 -13.08
CA PHE A 27 -1.28 4.90 -12.89
C PHE A 27 -0.40 4.30 -13.99
N ALA A 28 0.69 3.66 -13.58
CA ALA A 28 1.58 2.94 -14.49
C ALA A 28 1.34 1.43 -14.45
N PHE A 29 1.17 0.86 -13.26
CA PHE A 29 1.12 -0.57 -13.00
C PHE A 29 0.03 -0.91 -11.97
N TRP A 30 -1.14 -1.33 -12.48
CA TRP A 30 -2.27 -1.75 -11.67
C TRP A 30 -1.98 -3.09 -10.99
N HIS A 31 -1.54 -3.04 -9.72
CA HIS A 31 -0.98 -4.17 -9.02
C HIS A 31 -2.02 -4.97 -8.21
N SER A 32 -2.85 -4.28 -7.44
CA SER A 32 -3.80 -4.92 -6.53
C SER A 32 -5.14 -4.19 -6.47
N ALA A 33 -6.17 -4.90 -6.01
CA ALA A 33 -7.50 -4.36 -5.78
C ALA A 33 -8.09 -4.89 -4.47
N THR A 34 -8.46 -4.00 -3.55
CA THR A 34 -9.03 -4.36 -2.24
C THR A 34 -10.36 -3.66 -2.03
N PHE A 35 -11.44 -4.43 -1.90
CA PHE A 35 -12.72 -3.87 -1.46
C PHE A 35 -12.67 -3.52 0.02
N ASN A 36 -13.40 -2.49 0.44
CA ASN A 36 -13.67 -2.29 1.87
C ASN A 36 -14.68 -3.33 2.41
N GLN A 37 -14.90 -3.35 3.72
CA GLN A 37 -15.76 -4.36 4.37
C GLN A 37 -17.19 -4.38 3.85
N LYS A 38 -17.71 -3.24 3.36
CA LYS A 38 -19.08 -3.12 2.84
C LYS A 38 -19.16 -3.38 1.33
N ALA A 39 -18.03 -3.66 0.67
CA ALA A 39 -17.90 -3.78 -0.78
C ALA A 39 -18.54 -2.60 -1.55
N ASN A 40 -18.47 -1.40 -0.96
CA ASN A 40 -18.98 -0.16 -1.58
C ASN A 40 -17.84 0.81 -1.94
N LYS A 41 -16.59 0.41 -1.71
CA LYS A 41 -15.38 1.09 -2.15
C LYS A 41 -14.37 0.05 -2.61
N VAL A 42 -13.49 0.43 -3.51
CA VAL A 42 -12.31 -0.35 -3.90
C VAL A 42 -11.07 0.55 -3.89
N VAL A 43 -9.99 0.01 -3.38
CA VAL A 43 -8.65 0.60 -3.45
C VAL A 43 -7.88 -0.15 -4.52
N PHE A 44 -7.45 0.55 -5.57
CA PHE A 44 -6.51 0.02 -6.55
C PHE A 44 -5.11 0.55 -6.26
N THR A 45 -4.11 -0.31 -6.36
CA THR A 45 -2.71 0.05 -6.04
C THR A 45 -1.90 0.22 -7.31
N ASP A 46 -1.20 1.35 -7.46
CA ASP A 46 -0.21 1.58 -8.52
C ASP A 46 1.21 1.25 -8.01
N GLU A 47 1.80 0.18 -8.52
CA GLU A 47 3.17 -0.21 -8.19
C GLU A 47 4.17 0.33 -9.23
N LEU A 48 4.14 1.65 -9.41
CA LEU A 48 5.08 2.38 -10.27
C LEU A 48 6.54 1.93 -10.03
N GLY A 49 7.27 1.71 -11.13
CA GLY A 49 8.65 1.22 -11.07
C GLY A 49 8.78 -0.26 -10.66
N GLY A 50 7.67 -1.01 -10.67
CA GLY A 50 7.65 -2.46 -10.48
C GLY A 50 8.19 -2.91 -9.13
N GLY A 51 8.03 -2.08 -8.10
CA GLY A 51 8.54 -2.35 -6.77
C GLY A 51 10.06 -2.20 -6.62
N GLY A 52 10.79 -1.88 -7.69
CA GLY A 52 12.24 -1.73 -7.65
C GLY A 52 12.73 -0.28 -7.54
N ALA A 53 11.92 0.70 -7.93
CA ALA A 53 12.35 2.10 -8.00
C ALA A 53 12.04 2.90 -6.72
N ALA A 54 12.83 3.95 -6.48
CA ALA A 54 12.55 4.95 -5.45
C ALA A 54 11.48 5.93 -5.92
N THR A 55 10.21 5.63 -5.64
CA THR A 55 9.11 6.47 -6.13
C THR A 55 8.47 7.34 -5.05
N CYS A 56 8.87 7.22 -3.79
CA CYS A 56 8.36 8.02 -2.68
C CYS A 56 9.19 9.30 -2.46
N ASN A 57 9.35 10.14 -3.48
CA ASN A 57 10.09 11.40 -3.40
C ASN A 57 9.29 12.57 -3.97
N ALA A 58 9.82 13.78 -3.82
CA ALA A 58 9.15 15.01 -4.23
C ALA A 58 8.94 15.11 -5.76
N GLU A 59 9.86 14.55 -6.55
CA GLU A 59 9.79 14.58 -8.01
C GLU A 59 8.64 13.72 -8.55
N ILE A 60 8.45 12.51 -8.00
CA ILE A 60 7.34 11.65 -8.39
C ILE A 60 6.00 12.22 -7.87
N GLY A 61 6.01 12.81 -6.68
CA GLY A 61 4.85 13.44 -6.08
C GLY A 61 3.85 12.45 -5.46
N PRO A 62 2.71 12.96 -4.97
CA PRO A 62 1.78 12.19 -4.15
C PRO A 62 0.83 11.28 -4.94
N ASP A 63 0.62 11.54 -6.24
CA ASP A 63 -0.45 10.90 -7.02
C ASP A 63 0.02 9.68 -7.82
N ARG A 64 1.33 9.56 -8.07
CA ARG A 64 1.94 8.46 -8.84
C ARG A 64 2.55 7.42 -7.92
N GLY A 65 2.46 6.13 -8.26
CA GLY A 65 2.91 5.05 -7.36
C GLY A 65 2.11 5.02 -6.05
N ALA A 66 0.83 5.34 -6.16
CA ALA A 66 -0.09 5.59 -5.05
C ALA A 66 -1.31 4.66 -5.13
N ASP A 67 -2.11 4.63 -4.08
CA ASP A 67 -3.41 3.99 -4.10
C ASP A 67 -4.48 4.92 -4.67
N GLY A 68 -5.30 4.44 -5.60
CA GLY A 68 -6.47 5.10 -6.12
C GLY A 68 -7.72 4.59 -5.40
N ILE A 69 -8.47 5.49 -4.76
CA ILE A 69 -9.66 5.14 -3.99
C ILE A 69 -10.91 5.47 -4.82
N TYR A 70 -11.74 4.45 -5.02
CA TYR A 70 -12.96 4.55 -5.80
C TYR A 70 -14.16 4.14 -4.96
N ASP A 71 -15.22 4.95 -4.98
CA ASP A 71 -16.52 4.52 -4.50
C ASP A 71 -17.23 3.68 -5.58
N ILE A 72 -18.03 2.71 -5.15
CA ILE A 72 -18.89 1.93 -6.03
C ILE A 72 -20.32 2.45 -5.86
N VAL A 73 -20.79 3.20 -6.85
CA VAL A 73 -22.13 3.80 -6.85
C VAL A 73 -23.07 3.06 -7.78
N GLY A 74 -24.38 3.22 -7.61
CA GLY A 74 -25.37 2.50 -8.42
C GLY A 74 -25.68 1.09 -7.90
N LYS A 75 -26.43 0.30 -8.68
CA LYS A 75 -26.91 -1.03 -8.29
C LYS A 75 -26.88 -2.01 -9.45
N GLY A 76 -26.70 -3.30 -9.14
CA GLY A 76 -26.69 -4.38 -10.12
C GLY A 76 -25.67 -4.12 -11.23
N ASP A 77 -26.14 -4.12 -12.47
CA ASP A 77 -25.31 -3.95 -13.67
C ASP A 77 -25.06 -2.48 -14.02
N LYS A 78 -25.65 -1.56 -13.25
CA LYS A 78 -25.45 -0.11 -13.37
C LYS A 78 -24.46 0.42 -12.33
N ARG A 79 -23.72 -0.47 -11.64
CA ARG A 79 -22.68 -0.04 -10.71
C ARG A 79 -21.57 0.67 -11.48
N LYS A 80 -21.00 1.71 -10.89
CA LYS A 80 -19.90 2.47 -11.46
C LYS A 80 -18.80 2.72 -10.44
N LEU A 81 -17.56 2.71 -10.88
CA LEU A 81 -16.38 3.12 -10.15
C LEU A 81 -16.24 4.64 -10.27
N VAL A 82 -16.28 5.34 -9.14
CA VAL A 82 -16.14 6.80 -9.09
C VAL A 82 -14.90 7.14 -8.30
N PHE A 83 -13.90 7.69 -8.98
CA PHE A 83 -12.65 8.14 -8.37
C PHE A 83 -12.91 9.20 -7.30
N ARG A 84 -12.19 9.11 -6.17
CA ARG A 84 -12.33 10.03 -5.04
C ARG A 84 -11.05 10.75 -4.68
N SER A 85 -9.95 10.02 -4.51
CA SER A 85 -8.65 10.59 -4.22
C SER A 85 -7.55 9.54 -4.39
N TYR A 86 -6.31 9.99 -4.35
CA TYR A 86 -5.17 9.14 -4.13
C TYR A 86 -4.81 9.05 -2.64
N PHE A 87 -4.12 7.99 -2.26
CA PHE A 87 -3.39 7.88 -1.00
C PHE A 87 -1.96 7.43 -1.29
N LYS A 88 -1.01 8.19 -0.76
CA LYS A 88 0.39 7.82 -0.71
C LYS A 88 0.93 8.18 0.66
N ILE A 89 1.91 7.43 1.15
CA ILE A 89 2.55 7.76 2.43
C ILE A 89 3.08 9.21 2.39
N PRO A 90 2.92 9.99 3.47
CA PRO A 90 3.26 11.41 3.48
C PRO A 90 4.77 11.68 3.59
N ARG A 91 5.55 10.65 3.94
CA ARG A 91 7.00 10.74 4.10
C ARG A 91 7.71 10.52 2.78
N HIS A 92 8.76 11.31 2.54
CA HIS A 92 9.70 11.03 1.46
C HIS A 92 10.75 10.02 1.93
N GLN A 93 11.19 9.18 1.01
CA GLN A 93 12.29 8.24 1.19
C GLN A 93 13.50 8.68 0.37
N ALA A 94 14.68 8.16 0.71
CA ALA A 94 15.88 8.41 -0.05
C ALA A 94 15.79 7.74 -1.44
N ASP A 95 16.55 8.24 -2.41
CA ASP A 95 16.60 7.64 -3.74
C ASP A 95 17.31 6.27 -3.75
N THR A 96 17.87 5.85 -2.62
CA THR A 96 18.40 4.49 -2.39
C THR A 96 17.35 3.51 -1.87
N GLU A 97 16.10 3.94 -1.70
CA GLU A 97 15.02 3.13 -1.14
C GLU A 97 13.97 2.83 -2.19
N ASN A 98 13.81 1.57 -2.55
CA ASN A 98 12.64 1.18 -3.32
C ASN A 98 11.38 1.42 -2.48
N CYS A 99 10.51 2.28 -2.96
CA CYS A 99 9.32 2.67 -2.22
C CYS A 99 8.21 2.98 -3.21
N VAL A 100 7.12 2.24 -3.09
CA VAL A 100 5.89 2.39 -3.86
C VAL A 100 4.76 1.63 -3.17
N ALA A 101 3.51 1.98 -3.47
CA ALA A 101 2.34 1.28 -2.95
C ALA A 101 2.40 -0.22 -3.32
N HIS A 102 2.22 -1.09 -2.34
CA HIS A 102 2.16 -2.54 -2.53
C HIS A 102 0.92 -3.11 -1.79
N ASN A 103 0.90 -4.41 -1.50
CA ASN A 103 -0.28 -5.07 -0.94
C ASN A 103 -0.71 -4.53 0.42
N GLY A 104 -2.03 -4.44 0.60
CA GLY A 104 -2.68 -4.05 1.85
C GLY A 104 -3.78 -5.03 2.28
N SER A 105 -4.15 -4.95 3.55
CA SER A 105 -5.23 -5.75 4.14
C SER A 105 -6.07 -4.89 5.07
N LEU A 106 -7.39 -5.12 5.07
CA LEU A 106 -8.29 -4.38 5.93
C LEU A 106 -8.10 -4.74 7.40
N ILE A 107 -8.16 -3.73 8.27
CA ILE A 107 -8.28 -3.92 9.71
C ILE A 107 -9.78 -3.83 10.05
N PRO A 108 -10.41 -4.92 10.55
CA PRO A 108 -11.83 -4.93 10.83
C PRO A 108 -12.16 -4.05 12.05
N VAL A 109 -12.68 -2.86 11.80
CA VAL A 109 -13.15 -1.93 12.84
C VAL A 109 -14.56 -1.45 12.49
N LYS A 110 -15.50 -1.58 13.43
CA LYS A 110 -16.90 -1.21 13.21
C LYS A 110 -17.00 0.27 12.81
N GLY A 111 -17.62 0.54 11.67
CA GLY A 111 -17.87 1.89 11.18
C GLY A 111 -16.65 2.60 10.59
N LYS A 112 -15.51 1.92 10.46
CA LYS A 112 -14.30 2.46 9.85
C LYS A 112 -13.82 1.59 8.70
N ASP A 113 -13.19 2.22 7.73
CA ASP A 113 -12.43 1.56 6.68
C ASP A 113 -10.94 1.85 6.95
N LEU A 114 -10.27 0.88 7.59
CA LEU A 114 -8.85 0.95 7.94
C LEU A 114 -8.08 -0.11 7.15
N MET A 115 -6.85 0.21 6.77
CA MET A 115 -5.95 -0.71 6.07
C MET A 115 -4.55 -0.68 6.69
N VAL A 116 -3.92 -1.85 6.76
CA VAL A 116 -2.47 -1.98 6.94
C VAL A 116 -1.87 -2.37 5.60
N GLN A 117 -0.81 -1.69 5.16
CA GLN A 117 -0.27 -1.83 3.81
C GLN A 117 1.24 -1.68 3.79
N ALA A 118 1.88 -2.46 2.93
CA ALA A 118 3.31 -2.42 2.69
C ALA A 118 3.67 -1.40 1.60
N TRP A 119 4.83 -0.76 1.76
CA TRP A 119 5.41 0.24 0.86
C TRP A 119 6.87 -0.07 0.53
N TYR A 120 7.24 -1.36 0.40
CA TYR A 120 8.62 -1.82 0.25
C TYR A 120 9.54 -1.30 1.38
N GLN A 121 10.70 -0.70 1.05
CA GLN A 121 11.56 -0.09 2.06
C GLN A 121 10.89 1.11 2.75
N GLY A 122 9.86 1.72 2.13
CA GLY A 122 9.01 2.70 2.80
C GLY A 122 8.21 2.14 3.99
N GLY A 123 8.29 0.85 4.26
CA GLY A 123 7.81 0.21 5.48
C GLY A 123 6.35 -0.18 5.43
N VAL A 124 5.69 -0.14 6.58
CA VAL A 124 4.28 -0.48 6.75
C VAL A 124 3.52 0.76 7.21
N SER A 125 2.44 1.09 6.50
CA SER A 125 1.49 2.15 6.88
C SER A 125 0.19 1.56 7.38
N VAL A 126 -0.36 2.12 8.44
CA VAL A 126 -1.76 1.94 8.82
C VAL A 126 -2.50 3.23 8.50
N TRP A 127 -3.58 3.15 7.73
CA TRP A 127 -4.28 4.33 7.23
C TRP A 127 -5.81 4.18 7.27
N ASP A 128 -6.50 5.30 7.42
CA ASP A 128 -7.96 5.43 7.51
C ASP A 128 -8.49 6.06 6.21
N PHE A 129 -9.34 5.33 5.50
CA PHE A 129 -10.02 5.77 4.28
C PHE A 129 -11.55 5.70 4.42
N THR A 130 -12.04 5.81 5.66
CA THR A 130 -13.46 5.92 5.96
C THR A 130 -14.08 7.08 5.18
N ASN A 131 -13.36 8.20 5.05
CA ASN A 131 -13.67 9.25 4.10
C ASN A 131 -12.83 9.06 2.84
N SER A 132 -13.45 8.57 1.75
CA SER A 132 -12.76 8.25 0.49
C SER A 132 -12.08 9.45 -0.17
N SER A 133 -12.44 10.70 0.20
CA SER A 133 -11.84 11.91 -0.37
C SER A 133 -10.74 12.52 0.50
N LYS A 134 -10.54 12.00 1.71
CA LYS A 134 -9.54 12.48 2.67
C LYS A 134 -8.92 11.30 3.45
N PRO A 135 -8.28 10.35 2.75
CA PRO A 135 -7.55 9.28 3.42
C PRO A 135 -6.40 9.86 4.23
N LYS A 136 -6.03 9.20 5.32
CA LYS A 136 -4.91 9.63 6.16
C LYS A 136 -4.17 8.46 6.77
N GLU A 137 -2.85 8.58 6.82
CA GLU A 137 -2.03 7.68 7.63
C GLU A 137 -2.29 7.96 9.12
N ILE A 138 -2.39 6.91 9.92
CA ILE A 138 -2.65 6.98 11.37
C ILE A 138 -1.55 6.33 12.21
N ALA A 139 -0.76 5.44 11.62
CA ALA A 139 0.46 4.90 12.21
C ALA A 139 1.37 4.36 11.11
N TYR A 140 2.67 4.24 11.37
CA TYR A 140 3.58 3.58 10.46
C TYR A 140 4.76 2.97 11.22
N PHE A 141 5.43 2.02 10.55
CA PHE A 141 6.76 1.56 10.91
C PHE A 141 7.62 1.60 9.66
N GLU A 142 8.80 2.20 9.77
CA GLU A 142 9.77 2.40 8.68
C GLU A 142 11.15 2.19 9.31
N ARG A 143 12.04 1.46 8.61
CA ARG A 143 13.32 1.00 9.14
C ARG A 143 14.49 1.88 8.69
N GLY A 144 14.32 2.61 7.59
CA GLY A 144 15.29 3.32 6.79
C GLY A 144 15.77 2.52 5.56
N PRO A 145 16.78 3.04 4.84
CA PRO A 145 17.36 2.38 3.69
C PRO A 145 18.14 1.13 4.05
N LEU A 146 18.17 0.14 3.15
CA LEU A 146 19.02 -1.05 3.25
C LEU A 146 20.49 -0.72 2.98
N SER A 147 20.73 0.29 2.14
CA SER A 147 22.04 0.88 1.89
C SER A 147 21.90 2.40 1.73
N THR A 148 22.84 3.15 2.31
CA THR A 148 22.91 4.61 2.18
C THR A 148 23.59 5.05 0.90
N GLU A 149 24.25 4.13 0.18
CA GLU A 149 25.07 4.44 -1.01
C GLU A 149 24.35 4.03 -2.30
N ASP A 150 23.68 2.87 -2.28
CA ASP A 150 23.11 2.26 -3.48
C ASP A 150 21.66 1.87 -3.27
N LEU A 151 20.83 2.02 -4.30
CA LEU A 151 19.52 1.40 -4.32
C LEU A 151 19.67 -0.13 -4.41
N VAL A 152 19.24 -0.82 -3.36
CA VAL A 152 19.23 -2.29 -3.31
C VAL A 152 17.84 -2.78 -2.96
N THR A 153 17.36 -3.79 -3.70
CA THR A 153 16.13 -4.50 -3.37
C THR A 153 16.47 -5.71 -2.48
N GLY A 154 15.52 -6.17 -1.66
CA GLY A 154 15.72 -7.33 -0.82
C GLY A 154 15.89 -8.60 -1.65
N ASP A 155 17.12 -9.03 -1.89
CA ASP A 155 17.46 -10.27 -2.59
C ASP A 155 17.52 -11.45 -1.59
N PRO A 156 16.75 -12.54 -1.78
CA PRO A 156 16.89 -13.76 -0.97
C PRO A 156 18.31 -14.35 -0.98
N GLY A 157 19.12 -14.03 -2.00
CA GLY A 157 20.51 -14.50 -2.15
C GLY A 157 21.56 -13.70 -1.37
N ARG A 158 21.26 -12.47 -0.93
CA ARG A 158 22.23 -11.61 -0.26
C ARG A 158 21.97 -11.65 1.25
N ARG A 159 22.67 -12.54 1.96
CA ARG A 159 22.68 -12.54 3.44
C ARG A 159 23.22 -11.20 3.95
N THR A 160 22.34 -10.28 4.30
CA THR A 160 22.67 -9.30 5.33
C THR A 160 22.74 -10.07 6.65
N THR A 161 23.96 -10.33 7.11
CA THR A 161 24.22 -10.87 8.45
C THR A 161 23.78 -9.81 9.45
N THR A 162 22.50 -9.81 9.84
CA THR A 162 22.06 -9.04 11.00
C THR A 162 22.58 -9.77 12.23
N THR A 163 23.76 -9.38 12.72
CA THR A 163 24.23 -9.80 14.03
C THR A 163 23.30 -9.18 15.07
N VAL A 164 22.38 -9.99 15.60
CA VAL A 164 21.58 -9.63 16.77
C VAL A 164 22.49 -9.76 17.99
N THR A 165 23.13 -8.67 18.41
CA THR A 165 23.85 -8.64 19.68
C THR A 165 22.84 -8.51 20.81
N SER A 166 22.52 -9.62 21.47
CA SER A 166 21.76 -9.62 22.72
C SER A 166 22.66 -9.09 23.84
N THR A 167 22.44 -7.86 24.28
CA THR A 167 23.01 -7.37 25.55
C THR A 167 22.26 -8.04 26.70
N ARG A 168 22.86 -9.11 27.25
CA ARG A 168 22.37 -9.76 28.46
C ARG A 168 22.70 -8.86 29.65
N THR A 169 21.70 -8.13 30.16
CA THR A 169 21.84 -7.39 31.41
C THR A 169 21.93 -8.38 32.56
N THR A 170 23.14 -8.63 33.08
CA THR A 170 23.33 -9.39 34.32
C THR A 170 22.97 -8.49 35.49
N SER A 171 21.82 -8.74 36.12
CA SER A 171 21.47 -8.14 37.41
C SER A 171 22.35 -8.74 38.52
N PRO A 172 23.02 -7.95 39.37
CA PRO A 172 23.79 -8.49 40.48
C PRO A 172 22.85 -9.07 41.55
N ARG A 173 23.15 -10.29 41.99
CA ARG A 173 22.51 -10.91 43.16
C ARG A 173 22.75 -10.04 44.40
N ALA A 174 21.67 -9.62 45.05
CA ALA A 174 21.75 -9.06 46.39
C ALA A 174 22.21 -10.14 47.38
N SER A 175 23.31 -9.87 48.08
CA SER A 175 23.76 -10.64 49.24
C SER A 175 22.91 -10.26 50.45
N THR A 176 22.15 -11.19 50.99
CA THR A 176 21.52 -11.06 52.31
C THR A 176 22.56 -11.35 53.39
N SER A 177 22.81 -10.37 54.25
CA SER A 177 23.48 -10.49 55.56
C SER A 177 22.52 -11.03 56.61
#